data_AF-A0A1I6HR60-F1
#
_entry.id   AF-A0A1I6HR60-F1
#
_cell.length_a   1.000
_cell.length_b   1.000
_cell.length_c   1.000
_cell.angle_alpha   90.00
_cell.angle_beta   90.00
_cell.angle_gamma   90.00
#
_symmetry.space_group_name_H-M   'P 1'
#
loop_
_entity.id
_entity.type
_entity.pdbx_description
1 polymer ?
#
loop_
_entity_poly.entity_id
_entity_poly.type
_entity_poly.pdbx_seq_one_letter_code
_entity_poly.pdbx_strand_id
1 'polypeptide(L)'
;MPEETLFKSESSMDRSEIAAYLRKVADNLDAGESLTLSAGGQSVTMEPPSRPTFEVKAEREGPAGGPGELSVEFELEWDEGAGEGGDGDSTLEIS
;
A
#
# COMPACT_ATOMS: atom_id res chain seq x y z
N MET A 1 -9.21 19.08 -1.26
CA MET A 1 -7.82 19.51 -0.98
C MET A 1 -6.95 19.02 -2.13
N PRO A 2 -5.82 19.68 -2.47
CA PRO A 2 -4.91 19.14 -3.47
C PRO A 2 -4.23 17.87 -2.92
N GLU A 3 -3.99 16.90 -3.80
CA GLU A 3 -3.23 15.68 -3.51
C GLU A 3 -1.80 15.85 -4.05
N GLU A 4 -0.80 15.42 -3.28
CA GLU A 4 0.60 15.40 -3.70
C GLU A 4 1.10 13.95 -3.77
N THR A 5 1.49 13.50 -4.95
CA THR A 5 2.09 12.17 -5.14
C THR A 5 3.59 12.21 -4.83
N LEU A 6 4.01 11.59 -3.73
CA LEU A 6 5.43 11.53 -3.33
C LEU A 6 6.23 10.51 -4.16
N PHE A 7 5.63 9.38 -4.52
CA PHE A 7 6.27 8.32 -5.30
C PHE A 7 5.23 7.60 -6.17
N LYS A 8 5.60 7.23 -7.40
CA LYS A 8 4.79 6.37 -8.28
C LYS A 8 5.70 5.52 -9.16
N SER A 9 5.37 4.25 -9.32
CA SER A 9 5.96 3.36 -10.31
C SER A 9 4.91 2.40 -10.86
N GLU A 10 4.98 2.10 -12.14
CA GLU A 10 4.09 1.14 -12.80
C GLU A 10 4.90 0.27 -13.76
N SER A 11 4.79 -1.05 -13.64
CA SER A 11 5.51 -1.99 -14.50
C SER A 11 4.82 -3.35 -14.53
N SER A 12 4.99 -4.09 -15.62
CA SER A 12 4.57 -5.49 -15.68
C SER A 12 5.60 -6.36 -14.96
N MET A 13 5.15 -7.11 -13.95
CA MET A 13 5.99 -7.98 -13.13
C MET A 13 5.37 -9.38 -13.05
N ASP A 14 6.19 -10.41 -12.93
CA ASP A 14 5.70 -11.75 -12.67
C ASP A 14 5.20 -11.89 -11.23
N ARG A 15 4.23 -12.79 -11.00
CA ARG A 15 3.62 -13.01 -9.67
C ARG A 15 4.65 -13.27 -8.56
N SER A 16 5.76 -13.93 -8.90
CA SER A 16 6.82 -14.22 -7.93
C SER A 16 7.60 -12.97 -7.51
N GLU A 17 7.79 -12.01 -8.41
CA GLU A 17 8.46 -10.74 -8.13
C GLU A 17 7.57 -9.84 -7.27
N ILE A 18 6.28 -9.77 -7.60
CA ILE A 18 5.28 -9.05 -6.79
C ILE A 18 5.23 -9.64 -5.37
N ALA A 19 5.15 -10.96 -5.24
CA ALA A 19 5.14 -11.61 -3.93
C ALA A 19 6.44 -11.38 -3.15
N ALA A 20 7.59 -11.34 -3.81
CA ALA A 20 8.86 -11.01 -3.16
C ALA A 20 8.88 -9.55 -2.67
N TYR A 21 8.30 -8.62 -3.43
CA TYR A 21 8.18 -7.23 -3.03
C TYR A 21 7.26 -7.06 -1.82
N LEU A 22 6.06 -7.65 -1.86
CA LEU A 22 5.11 -7.61 -0.74
C LEU A 22 5.67 -8.23 0.54
N ARG A 23 6.47 -9.31 0.44
CA ARG A 23 7.16 -9.87 1.61
C ARG A 23 8.15 -8.89 2.22
N LYS A 24 8.93 -8.16 1.43
CA LYS A 24 9.83 -7.13 1.98
C LYS A 24 9.08 -6.01 2.70
N VAL A 25 7.95 -5.59 2.14
CA VAL A 25 7.08 -4.61 2.82
C VAL A 25 6.61 -5.18 4.17
N ALA A 26 6.12 -6.42 4.18
CA ALA A 26 5.70 -7.09 5.41
C ALA A 26 6.83 -7.25 6.43
N ASP A 27 8.03 -7.66 5.99
CA ASP A 27 9.20 -7.83 6.84
C ASP A 27 9.60 -6.50 7.52
N ASN A 28 9.59 -5.39 6.78
CA ASN A 28 9.88 -4.06 7.34
C ASN A 28 8.82 -3.63 8.36
N LEU A 29 7.53 -3.85 8.06
CA LEU A 29 6.43 -3.51 8.98
C LEU A 29 6.52 -4.32 10.29
N ASP A 30 6.79 -5.63 10.20
CA ASP A 30 6.95 -6.50 11.38
C ASP A 30 8.17 -6.10 12.23
N ALA A 31 9.25 -5.66 11.58
CA ALA A 31 10.45 -5.15 12.25
C ALA A 31 10.29 -3.73 12.83
N GLY A 32 9.19 -3.02 12.52
CA GLY A 32 9.03 -1.60 12.86
C GLY A 32 10.04 -0.69 12.15
N GLU A 33 10.50 -1.10 10.96
CA GLU A 33 11.44 -0.37 10.13
C GLU A 33 10.74 0.55 9.13
N SER A 34 11.49 1.51 8.62
CA SER A 34 11.02 2.42 7.58
C SER A 34 10.76 1.70 6.26
N LEU A 35 9.86 2.27 5.45
CA LEU A 35 9.57 1.80 4.10
C LEU A 35 10.26 2.70 3.09
N THR A 36 11.24 2.17 2.37
CA THR A 36 11.87 2.86 1.23
C THR A 36 11.31 2.34 -0.08
N LEU A 37 10.59 3.20 -0.80
CA LEU A 37 10.10 2.95 -2.16
C LEU A 37 11.13 3.49 -3.16
N SER A 38 11.49 2.69 -4.16
CA SER A 38 12.52 3.09 -5.14
C SER A 38 12.26 2.52 -6.53
N ALA A 39 12.29 3.39 -7.54
CA ALA A 39 12.18 3.03 -8.95
C ALA A 39 12.72 4.17 -9.83
N GLY A 40 13.34 3.84 -10.97
CA GLY A 40 13.69 4.85 -11.99
C GLY A 40 14.63 5.98 -11.51
N GLY A 41 15.42 5.75 -10.45
CA GLY A 41 16.28 6.78 -9.84
C GLY A 41 15.57 7.68 -8.82
N GLN A 42 14.27 7.49 -8.60
CA GLN A 42 13.52 8.10 -7.50
C GLN A 42 13.57 7.19 -6.28
N SER A 43 13.63 7.79 -5.09
CA SER A 43 13.58 7.11 -3.81
C SER A 43 12.84 7.97 -2.80
N VAL A 44 11.89 7.38 -2.07
CA VAL A 44 11.18 8.00 -0.96
C VAL A 44 11.23 7.05 0.22
N THR A 45 11.54 7.57 1.42
CA THR A 45 11.46 6.81 2.67
C THR A 45 10.31 7.36 3.50
N MET A 46 9.48 6.46 4.00
CA MET A 46 8.34 6.75 4.85
C MET A 46 8.51 6.00 6.18
N GLU A 47 7.95 6.56 7.26
CA GLU A 47 8.04 6.02 8.61
C GLU A 47 6.61 5.70 9.09
N PRO A 48 6.03 4.53 8.73
CA PRO A 48 4.72 4.15 9.24
C PRO A 48 4.71 4.07 10.78
N PRO A 49 3.65 4.54 11.46
CA PRO A 49 3.53 4.37 12.91
C PRO A 49 3.31 2.90 13.28
N SER A 50 3.33 2.57 14.58
CA SER A 50 3.07 1.19 15.05
C SER A 50 1.64 0.69 14.80
N ARG A 51 0.70 1.62 14.56
CA ARG A 51 -0.72 1.33 14.30
C ARG A 51 -1.26 2.24 13.18
N PRO A 52 -0.88 2.03 11.91
CA PRO A 52 -1.51 2.70 10.79
C PRO A 52 -2.89 2.06 10.51
N THR A 53 -3.75 2.77 9.80
CA THR A 53 -4.94 2.15 9.20
C THR A 53 -4.49 1.30 8.02
N PHE A 54 -5.02 0.08 7.91
CA PHE A 54 -4.80 -0.79 6.76
C PHE A 54 -6.12 -1.01 6.01
N GLU A 55 -6.19 -0.54 4.78
CA GLU A 55 -7.34 -0.73 3.89
C GLU A 55 -6.98 -1.75 2.79
N VAL A 56 -7.93 -2.64 2.51
CA VAL A 56 -7.84 -3.58 1.37
C VAL A 56 -9.07 -3.39 0.51
N LYS A 57 -8.83 -3.13 -0.78
CA LYS A 57 -9.89 -2.82 -1.74
C LYS A 57 -9.69 -3.65 -3.00
N ALA A 58 -10.78 -4.15 -3.56
CA ALA A 58 -10.78 -4.80 -4.86
C ALA A 58 -11.82 -4.11 -5.75
N GLU A 59 -11.39 -3.67 -6.93
CA GLU A 59 -12.24 -2.88 -7.82
C GLU A 59 -12.33 -3.48 -9.22
N ARG A 60 -13.43 -3.11 -9.89
CA ARG A 60 -13.56 -3.25 -11.33
C ARG A 60 -13.84 -1.88 -11.92
N GLU A 61 -12.89 -1.33 -12.65
CA GLU A 61 -13.06 -0.07 -13.35
C GLU A 61 -13.53 -0.30 -14.79
N GLY A 62 -14.56 0.43 -15.23
CA GLY A 62 -15.07 0.34 -16.60
C GLY A 62 -16.60 0.44 -16.70
N PRO A 63 -17.15 0.32 -17.92
CA PRO A 63 -18.59 0.44 -18.14
C PRO A 63 -19.38 -0.70 -17.48
N ALA A 64 -20.57 -0.37 -16.97
CA ALA A 64 -21.50 -1.37 -16.42
C ALA A 64 -21.85 -2.43 -17.47
N GLY A 65 -21.57 -3.70 -17.18
CA GLY A 65 -21.84 -4.83 -18.08
C GLY A 65 -20.85 -5.00 -19.23
N GLY A 66 -19.75 -4.22 -19.28
CA GLY A 66 -18.68 -4.37 -20.26
C GLY A 66 -17.37 -4.92 -19.66
N PRO A 67 -16.35 -5.16 -20.50
CA PRO A 67 -15.00 -5.46 -20.01
C PRO A 67 -14.46 -4.25 -19.25
N GLY A 68 -13.73 -4.53 -18.18
CA GLY A 68 -13.12 -3.52 -17.32
C GLY A 68 -11.77 -4.01 -16.80
N GLU A 69 -11.07 -3.13 -16.11
CA GLU A 69 -9.83 -3.41 -15.42
C GLU A 69 -10.12 -3.92 -14.01
N LEU A 70 -9.33 -4.87 -13.52
CA LEU A 70 -9.42 -5.36 -12.15
C LEU A 70 -8.19 -4.90 -11.39
N SER A 71 -8.41 -4.29 -10.22
CA SER A 71 -7.34 -3.89 -9.31
C SER A 71 -7.58 -4.49 -7.92
N VAL A 72 -6.48 -4.72 -7.21
CA VAL A 72 -6.48 -4.97 -5.77
C VAL A 72 -5.48 -4.00 -5.16
N GLU A 73 -5.93 -3.26 -4.17
CA GLU A 73 -5.17 -2.23 -3.47
C GLU A 73 -4.97 -2.65 -2.02
N PHE A 74 -3.75 -2.43 -1.55
CA PHE A 74 -3.35 -2.59 -0.15
C PHE A 74 -2.79 -1.24 0.28
N GLU A 75 -3.53 -0.54 1.12
CA GLU A 75 -3.21 0.84 1.50
C GLU A 75 -2.92 0.92 3.00
N LEU A 76 -1.84 1.65 3.32
CA LEU A 76 -1.51 2.04 4.68
C LEU A 76 -1.72 3.55 4.79
N GLU A 77 -2.56 3.97 5.71
CA GLU A 77 -2.91 5.38 5.93
C GLU A 77 -2.56 5.80 7.36
N TRP A 78 -1.98 7.00 7.49
CA TRP A 78 -1.75 7.66 8.77
C TRP A 78 -1.60 9.17 8.59
N ASP A 79 -1.92 9.92 9.65
CA ASP A 79 -1.75 11.36 9.70
C ASP A 79 -0.27 11.74 9.94
N GLU A 80 0.26 12.71 9.19
CA GLU A 80 1.60 13.25 9.44
C GLU A 80 1.67 13.96 10.80
N GLY A 81 2.63 13.59 11.64
CA GLY A 81 2.86 14.23 12.93
C GLY A 81 1.79 13.96 14.00
N ALA A 82 0.77 13.15 13.71
CA ALA A 82 -0.10 12.60 14.73
C ALA A 82 0.66 11.52 15.52
N GLY A 83 0.59 11.58 16.85
CA GLY A 83 1.06 10.47 17.69
C GLY A 83 0.21 9.22 17.45
N GLU A 84 0.70 8.05 17.88
CA GLU A 84 0.05 6.75 17.71
C GLU A 84 -1.47 6.82 18.04
N GLY A 85 -2.32 6.78 17.02
CA GLY A 85 -3.76 6.93 17.19
C GLY A 85 -4.53 6.45 15.97
N GLY A 86 -5.34 5.42 16.15
CA GLY A 86 -6.27 4.90 15.15
C GLY A 86 -6.82 3.52 15.50
N ASP A 87 -7.92 3.49 16.26
CA ASP A 87 -8.71 2.27 16.48
C ASP A 87 -9.57 1.98 15.23
N GLY A 88 -9.17 0.96 14.47
CA GLY A 88 -9.99 0.33 13.44
C GLY A 88 -10.30 -1.12 13.85
N ASP A 89 -11.46 -1.34 14.48
CA ASP A 89 -11.94 -2.67 14.82
C ASP A 89 -12.59 -3.33 13.59
N SER A 90 -11.77 -3.98 12.78
CA SER A 90 -12.25 -4.94 11.77
C SER A 90 -11.21 -6.04 11.60
N THR A 91 -11.65 -7.30 11.70
CA THR A 91 -10.78 -8.46 11.47
C THR A 91 -10.66 -8.69 9.97
N LEU A 92 -9.48 -8.45 9.41
CA LEU A 92 -9.15 -8.78 8.03
C LEU A 92 -8.72 -10.26 7.96
N GLU A 93 -9.31 -11.02 7.04
CA GLU A 93 -8.98 -12.43 6.80
C GLU A 93 -8.50 -12.62 5.36
N ILE A 94 -7.45 -13.42 5.17
CA ILE A 94 -6.96 -13.86 3.85
C ILE A 94 -6.99 -15.38 3.79
N SER A 95 -7.59 -15.94 2.72
CA SER A 95 -7.79 -17.38 2.53
C SER A 95 -7.23 -17.88 1.21
#